data_AF-A0A378JGN2-F1
#
_entry.id   AF-A0A378JGN2-F1
#
_cell.length_a   1.000
_cell.length_b   1.000
_cell.length_c   1.000
_cell.angle_alpha   90.00
_cell.angle_beta   90.00
_cell.angle_gamma   90.00
#
_symmetry.space_group_name_H-M   'P 1'
#
loop_
_entity.id
_entity.type
_entity.pdbx_description
1 polymer ?
#
loop_
_entity_poly.entity_id
_entity_poly.type
_entity_poly.pdbx_seq_one_letter_code
_entity_poly.pdbx_strand_id
1 'polypeptide(L)'
;MKSLLQKTLLFVVLFTSSLSVSAQTDAEVCQWVKQIILDTLSIDYNYKTRDRTEFRKNYSDNAWSALVAFLGGYVKVVKEQRLTLHPKFAKEPFIENQWVANGVQYWRVDSVVLVSELNEMVAFSMVVTKPFDRFVIQSVDMLKKDNP
;
A
#
# COMPACT_ATOMS: atom_id res chain seq x y z
N MET A 1 -10.31 50.75 -0.54
CA MET A 1 -10.75 49.49 -1.18
C MET A 1 -9.61 48.53 -1.56
N LYS A 2 -8.48 48.99 -2.14
CA LYS A 2 -7.33 48.12 -2.49
C LYS A 2 -6.72 47.35 -1.30
N SER A 3 -6.58 47.99 -0.13
CA SER A 3 -6.03 47.37 1.09
C SER A 3 -6.88 46.23 1.67
N LEU A 4 -8.22 46.31 1.55
CA LEU A 4 -9.12 45.24 2.00
C LEU A 4 -9.02 44.03 1.07
N LEU A 5 -9.09 44.24 -0.26
CA LEU A 5 -8.91 43.18 -1.26
C LEU A 5 -7.57 42.44 -1.15
N GLN A 6 -6.50 43.17 -0.84
CA GLN A 6 -5.16 42.59 -0.70
C GLN A 6 -5.02 41.73 0.58
N LYS A 7 -5.68 42.14 1.68
CA LYS A 7 -5.76 41.35 2.91
C LYS A 7 -6.62 40.10 2.75
N THR A 8 -7.73 40.18 2.01
CA THR A 8 -8.57 39.02 1.71
C THR A 8 -7.86 38.02 0.80
N LEU A 9 -7.09 38.49 -0.20
CA LEU A 9 -6.28 37.63 -1.08
C LEU A 9 -5.20 36.88 -0.29
N LEU A 10 -4.52 37.56 0.63
CA LEU A 10 -3.50 36.95 1.49
C LEU A 10 -4.10 35.85 2.38
N PHE A 11 -5.30 36.07 2.92
CA PHE A 11 -6.02 35.08 3.73
C PHE A 11 -6.39 33.84 2.91
N VAL A 12 -6.85 34.00 1.67
CA VAL A 12 -7.20 32.87 0.78
C VAL A 12 -5.97 32.02 0.44
N VAL A 13 -4.82 32.65 0.15
CA VAL A 13 -3.57 31.92 -0.17
C VAL A 13 -3.04 31.13 1.03
N LEU A 14 -3.13 31.69 2.24
CA LEU A 14 -2.69 31.01 3.45
C LEU A 14 -3.61 29.83 3.82
N PHE A 15 -4.91 29.92 3.55
CA PHE A 15 -5.86 28.85 3.83
C PHE A 15 -5.83 27.70 2.81
N THR A 16 -5.47 27.94 1.55
CA THR A 16 -5.36 26.86 0.56
C THR A 16 -4.07 26.07 0.65
N SER A 17 -3.02 26.61 1.28
CA SER A 17 -1.71 25.98 1.37
C SER A 17 -1.66 24.74 2.28
N SER A 18 -2.57 24.61 3.24
CA SER A 18 -2.62 23.42 4.13
C SER A 18 -3.27 22.22 3.47
N LEU A 19 -4.22 22.43 2.56
CA LEU A 19 -4.94 21.36 1.87
C LEU A 19 -4.06 20.64 0.85
N SER A 20 -3.11 21.33 0.22
CA SER A 20 -2.19 20.73 -0.75
C SER A 20 -1.21 19.75 -0.11
N VAL A 21 -0.75 20.01 1.12
CA VAL A 21 0.21 19.15 1.83
C VAL A 21 -0.39 17.79 2.21
N SER A 22 -1.66 17.78 2.65
CA SER A 22 -2.37 16.54 2.98
C SER A 22 -2.57 15.66 1.74
N ALA A 23 -2.98 16.26 0.61
CA ALA A 23 -3.20 15.54 -0.63
C ALA A 23 -1.90 14.95 -1.22
N GLN A 24 -0.77 15.66 -1.06
CA GLN A 24 0.54 15.17 -1.49
C GLN A 24 0.99 13.95 -0.69
N THR A 25 0.75 13.95 0.62
CA THR A 25 1.12 12.84 1.52
C THR A 25 0.30 11.58 1.22
N ASP A 26 -1.00 11.73 0.97
CA ASP A 26 -1.88 10.61 0.64
C ASP A 26 -1.48 9.93 -0.68
N ALA A 27 -1.10 10.73 -1.69
CA ALA A 27 -0.57 10.21 -2.95
C ALA A 27 0.77 9.48 -2.77
N GLU A 28 1.67 10.00 -1.93
CA GLU A 28 2.94 9.35 -1.58
C GLU A 28 2.70 7.98 -0.94
N VAL A 29 1.79 7.89 0.03
CA VAL A 29 1.44 6.64 0.72
C VAL A 29 0.88 5.62 -0.26
N CYS A 30 -0.08 6.01 -1.10
CA CYS A 30 -0.67 5.11 -2.11
C CYS A 30 0.37 4.61 -3.11
N GLN A 31 1.26 5.49 -3.58
CA GLN A 31 2.33 5.12 -4.50
C GLN A 31 3.33 4.16 -3.86
N TRP A 32 3.68 4.39 -2.59
CA TRP A 32 4.55 3.48 -1.85
C TRP A 32 3.89 2.11 -1.66
N VAL A 33 2.62 2.08 -1.24
CA VAL A 33 1.84 0.83 -1.12
C VAL A 33 1.78 0.07 -2.44
N LYS A 34 1.57 0.78 -3.56
CA LYS A 34 1.56 0.21 -4.90
C LYS A 34 2.85 -0.56 -5.19
N GLN A 35 3.99 0.08 -4.94
CA GLN A 35 5.31 -0.53 -5.14
C GLN A 35 5.48 -1.76 -4.25
N ILE A 36 5.15 -1.66 -2.96
CA ILE A 36 5.28 -2.78 -2.02
C ILE A 36 4.45 -4.00 -2.45
N ILE A 37 3.20 -3.79 -2.89
CA ILE A 37 2.36 -4.87 -3.41
C ILE A 37 3.00 -5.51 -4.64
N LEU A 38 3.44 -4.72 -5.61
CA LEU A 38 4.05 -5.23 -6.83
C LEU A 38 5.33 -6.01 -6.53
N ASP A 39 6.22 -5.45 -5.72
CA ASP A 39 7.49 -6.07 -5.34
C ASP A 39 7.28 -7.40 -4.61
N THR A 40 6.25 -7.46 -3.78
CA THR A 40 5.93 -8.64 -2.98
C THR A 40 5.30 -9.77 -3.80
N LEU A 41 4.46 -9.43 -4.77
CA LEU A 41 3.69 -10.40 -5.56
C LEU A 41 4.38 -10.78 -6.88
N SER A 42 5.30 -9.97 -7.38
CA SER A 42 6.04 -10.22 -8.63
C SER A 42 7.19 -11.21 -8.38
N ILE A 43 6.84 -12.47 -8.12
CA ILE A 43 7.79 -13.55 -7.90
C ILE A 43 7.81 -14.52 -9.09
N ASP A 44 8.94 -15.20 -9.29
CA ASP A 44 9.08 -16.26 -10.29
C ASP A 44 9.44 -17.61 -9.65
N TYR A 45 9.54 -18.64 -10.47
CA TYR A 45 9.87 -20.00 -10.03
C TYR A 45 11.29 -20.16 -9.46
N ASN A 46 12.19 -19.19 -9.67
CA ASN A 46 13.52 -19.14 -9.07
C ASN A 46 13.53 -18.44 -7.70
N TYR A 47 12.40 -17.92 -7.23
CA TYR A 47 12.27 -17.18 -5.97
C TYR A 47 12.91 -17.91 -4.78
N LYS A 48 13.86 -17.23 -4.13
CA LYS A 48 14.61 -17.76 -2.98
C LYS A 48 14.03 -17.21 -1.69
N THR A 49 14.11 -18.02 -0.64
CA THR A 49 13.69 -17.60 0.71
C THR A 49 14.49 -16.40 1.24
N ARG A 50 15.70 -16.16 0.71
CA ARG A 50 16.51 -14.99 1.06
C ARG A 50 15.89 -13.67 0.57
N ASP A 51 15.18 -13.70 -0.56
CA ASP A 51 14.51 -12.53 -1.15
C ASP A 51 13.42 -12.00 -0.21
N ARG A 52 12.90 -12.84 0.68
CA ARG A 52 11.93 -12.47 1.73
C ARG A 52 12.45 -11.44 2.73
N THR A 53 13.75 -11.43 3.01
CA THR A 53 14.34 -10.52 4.01
C THR A 53 14.33 -9.06 3.56
N GLU A 54 14.37 -8.81 2.24
CA GLU A 54 14.32 -7.46 1.71
C GLU A 54 12.94 -6.84 1.88
N PHE A 55 11.88 -7.61 1.65
CA PHE A 55 10.50 -7.13 1.82
C PHE A 55 10.13 -6.98 3.29
N ARG A 56 10.64 -7.85 4.16
CA ARG A 56 10.33 -7.88 5.60
C ARG A 56 10.45 -6.52 6.29
N LYS A 57 11.41 -5.69 5.88
CA LYS A 57 11.66 -4.36 6.45
C LYS A 57 10.47 -3.41 6.31
N ASN A 58 9.59 -3.64 5.34
CA ASN A 58 8.44 -2.77 5.07
C ASN A 58 7.20 -3.15 5.88
N TYR A 59 7.27 -4.21 6.69
CA TYR A 59 6.15 -4.76 7.44
C TYR A 59 6.47 -4.80 8.93
N SER A 60 5.45 -4.64 9.77
CA SER A 60 5.47 -5.10 11.16
C SER A 60 5.49 -6.64 11.19
N ASP A 61 5.77 -7.20 12.36
CA ASP A 61 5.75 -8.65 12.60
C ASP A 61 4.36 -9.25 12.30
N ASN A 62 3.31 -8.54 12.69
CA ASN A 62 1.94 -8.94 12.46
C ASN A 62 1.62 -8.95 10.96
N ALA A 63 1.89 -7.85 10.26
CA ALA A 63 1.61 -7.73 8.84
C ALA A 63 2.40 -8.73 8.00
N TRP A 64 3.67 -8.94 8.36
CA TRP A 64 4.51 -9.92 7.69
C TRP A 64 3.97 -11.35 7.88
N SER A 65 3.56 -11.70 9.10
CA SER A 65 3.03 -13.03 9.39
C SER A 65 1.75 -13.31 8.59
N ALA A 66 0.84 -12.34 8.50
CA ALA A 66 -0.38 -12.45 7.69
C ALA A 66 -0.04 -12.63 6.19
N LEU A 67 0.88 -11.84 5.66
CA LEU A 67 1.36 -11.94 4.29
C LEU A 67 1.98 -13.31 3.98
N VAL A 68 2.86 -13.79 4.86
CA VAL A 68 3.51 -15.09 4.71
C VAL A 68 2.50 -16.23 4.76
N ALA A 69 1.52 -16.16 5.66
CA ALA A 69 0.47 -17.15 5.75
C ALA A 69 -0.36 -17.23 4.46
N PHE A 70 -0.70 -16.07 3.89
CA PHE A 70 -1.44 -15.98 2.63
C PHE A 70 -0.61 -16.47 1.43
N LEU A 71 0.61 -15.95 1.26
CA LEU A 71 1.46 -16.27 0.10
C LEU A 71 2.13 -17.64 0.16
N GLY A 72 2.31 -18.20 1.36
CA GLY A 72 3.02 -19.46 1.55
C GLY A 72 2.47 -20.61 0.71
N GLY A 73 1.15 -20.66 0.51
CA GLY A 73 0.50 -21.64 -0.36
C GLY A 73 0.87 -21.48 -1.83
N TYR A 74 0.99 -20.25 -2.31
CA TYR A 74 1.24 -19.94 -3.73
C TYR A 74 2.70 -20.10 -4.14
N VAL A 75 3.66 -19.86 -3.23
CA VAL A 75 5.08 -20.04 -3.54
C VAL A 75 5.39 -21.46 -4.02
N LYS A 76 4.72 -22.47 -3.44
CA LYS A 76 4.85 -23.86 -3.88
C LYS A 76 4.30 -24.04 -5.30
N VAL A 77 3.11 -23.52 -5.58
CA VAL A 77 2.45 -23.58 -6.91
C VAL A 77 3.32 -22.92 -7.98
N VAL A 78 3.85 -21.73 -7.69
CA VAL A 78 4.75 -20.98 -8.60
C VAL A 78 5.96 -21.81 -8.99
N LYS A 79 6.56 -22.54 -8.05
CA LYS A 79 7.73 -23.39 -8.30
C LYS A 79 7.38 -24.64 -9.10
N GLU A 80 6.32 -25.35 -8.69
CA GLU A 80 5.91 -26.61 -9.31
C GLU A 80 5.43 -26.41 -10.75
N GLN A 81 4.73 -25.30 -11.01
CA GLN A 81 4.18 -24.97 -12.33
C GLN A 81 5.10 -24.05 -13.15
N ARG A 82 6.28 -23.69 -12.63
CA ARG A 82 7.25 -22.79 -13.25
C ARG A 82 6.66 -21.44 -13.69
N LEU A 83 5.84 -20.85 -12.83
CA LEU A 83 5.17 -19.58 -13.11
C LEU A 83 6.10 -18.39 -12.88
N THR A 84 5.81 -17.31 -13.58
CA THR A 84 6.28 -15.96 -13.27
C THR A 84 5.05 -15.09 -13.10
N LEU A 85 4.86 -14.53 -11.91
CA LEU A 85 3.66 -13.78 -11.58
C LEU A 85 3.78 -12.34 -12.05
N HIS A 86 2.73 -11.85 -12.73
CA HIS A 86 2.64 -10.45 -13.16
C HIS A 86 1.39 -9.82 -12.53
N PRO A 87 1.44 -9.45 -11.24
CA PRO A 87 0.31 -8.84 -10.55
C PRO A 87 -0.12 -7.55 -11.26
N LYS A 88 -1.44 -7.38 -11.42
CA LYS A 88 -2.06 -6.17 -11.99
C LYS A 88 -3.11 -5.62 -11.05
N PHE A 89 -3.18 -4.31 -10.90
CA PHE A 89 -4.24 -3.70 -10.11
C PHE A 89 -5.56 -3.73 -10.87
N ALA A 90 -6.55 -4.44 -10.32
CA ALA A 90 -7.95 -4.28 -10.71
C ALA A 90 -8.53 -3.00 -10.09
N LYS A 91 -8.06 -2.64 -8.88
CA LYS A 91 -8.31 -1.35 -8.23
C LYS A 91 -7.00 -0.83 -7.64
N GLU A 92 -6.53 0.30 -8.16
CA GLU A 92 -5.33 0.99 -7.67
C GLU A 92 -5.47 1.34 -6.17
N PRO A 93 -4.35 1.41 -5.42
CA PRO A 93 -4.39 1.76 -4.00
C PRO A 93 -5.03 3.13 -3.76
N PHE A 94 -5.92 3.20 -2.77
CA PHE A 94 -6.57 4.44 -2.35
C PHE A 94 -6.72 4.49 -0.83
N ILE A 95 -6.70 5.72 -0.28
CA ILE A 95 -6.93 5.93 1.15
C ILE A 95 -8.42 5.77 1.44
N GLU A 96 -8.79 4.71 2.14
CA GLU A 96 -10.16 4.50 2.62
C GLU A 96 -10.42 5.32 3.89
N ASN A 97 -9.44 5.40 4.78
CA ASN A 97 -9.54 6.17 6.03
C ASN A 97 -8.14 6.60 6.51
N GLN A 98 -8.07 7.65 7.32
CA GLN A 98 -6.84 8.10 7.98
C GLN A 98 -7.12 8.65 9.37
N TRP A 99 -6.17 8.46 10.29
CA TRP A 99 -6.31 8.93 11.67
C TRP A 99 -4.96 9.19 12.34
N VAL A 100 -4.98 9.95 13.43
CA VAL A 100 -3.81 10.16 14.30
C VAL A 100 -4.03 9.40 15.60
N ALA A 101 -3.04 8.62 16.02
CA ALA A 101 -3.00 8.00 17.34
C ALA A 101 -1.63 8.22 17.96
N ASN A 102 -1.58 8.70 19.21
CA ASN A 102 -0.34 8.99 19.94
C ASN A 102 0.65 9.88 19.15
N GLY A 103 0.13 10.86 18.40
CA GLY A 103 0.95 11.76 17.58
C GLY A 103 1.52 11.14 16.29
N VAL A 104 1.13 9.90 15.95
CA VAL A 104 1.53 9.22 14.72
C VAL A 104 0.36 9.16 13.76
N GLN A 105 0.62 9.50 12.49
CA GLN A 105 -0.36 9.40 11.41
C GLN A 105 -0.47 7.96 10.89
N TYR A 106 -1.71 7.51 10.69
CA TYR A 106 -2.07 6.20 10.16
C TYR A 106 -2.95 6.37 8.93
N TRP A 107 -2.74 5.49 7.95
CA TRP A 107 -3.55 5.41 6.74
C TRP A 107 -4.08 3.98 6.59
N ARG A 108 -5.38 3.85 6.33
CA ARG A 108 -5.96 2.61 5.78
C ARG A 108 -5.97 2.71 4.27
N VAL A 109 -5.24 1.83 3.63
CA VAL A 109 -5.09 1.78 2.18
C VAL A 109 -5.67 0.48 1.66
N ASP A 110 -6.66 0.62 0.78
CA ASP A 110 -7.35 -0.51 0.18
C ASP A 110 -6.95 -0.63 -1.30
N SER A 111 -6.88 -1.87 -1.80
CA SER A 111 -6.52 -2.15 -3.19
C SER A 111 -7.05 -3.52 -3.62
N VAL A 112 -7.16 -3.74 -4.93
CA VAL A 112 -7.51 -5.06 -5.49
C VAL A 112 -6.52 -5.42 -6.57
N VAL A 113 -5.92 -6.61 -6.45
CA VAL A 113 -4.90 -7.12 -7.36
C VAL A 113 -5.39 -8.41 -8.00
N LEU A 114 -5.22 -8.50 -9.31
CA LEU A 114 -5.40 -9.70 -10.10
C LEU A 114 -4.02 -10.33 -10.35
N VAL A 115 -3.92 -11.63 -10.05
CA VAL A 115 -2.77 -12.47 -10.41
C VAL A 115 -3.27 -13.55 -11.34
N SER A 116 -3.26 -13.25 -12.64
CA SER A 116 -3.88 -14.09 -13.68
C SER A 116 -3.26 -15.48 -13.75
N GLU A 117 -1.95 -15.59 -13.50
CA GLU A 117 -1.22 -16.87 -13.54
C GLU A 117 -1.67 -17.83 -12.44
N LEU A 118 -2.27 -17.32 -11.37
CA LEU A 118 -2.83 -18.12 -10.28
C LEU A 118 -4.36 -18.23 -10.36
N ASN A 119 -5.00 -17.52 -11.30
CA ASN A 119 -6.46 -17.30 -11.33
C ASN A 119 -6.99 -16.75 -10.00
N GLU A 120 -6.25 -15.83 -9.39
CA GLU A 120 -6.60 -15.26 -8.08
C GLU A 120 -6.82 -13.76 -8.18
N MET A 121 -7.91 -13.30 -7.58
CA MET A 121 -8.17 -11.89 -7.33
C MET A 121 -8.14 -11.64 -5.83
N VAL A 122 -7.28 -10.73 -5.38
CA VAL A 122 -7.00 -10.49 -3.96
C VAL A 122 -7.32 -9.05 -3.62
N ALA A 123 -8.24 -8.86 -2.68
CA ALA A 123 -8.49 -7.57 -2.05
C ALA A 123 -7.56 -7.40 -0.84
N PHE A 124 -6.81 -6.30 -0.83
CA PHE A 124 -5.93 -5.89 0.26
C PHE A 124 -6.59 -4.77 1.05
N SER A 125 -6.51 -4.85 2.37
CA SER A 125 -6.72 -3.71 3.27
C SER A 125 -5.51 -3.61 4.20
N MET A 126 -4.78 -2.50 4.11
CA MET A 126 -3.51 -2.32 4.83
C MET A 126 -3.58 -1.11 5.73
N VAL A 127 -3.02 -1.24 6.94
CA VAL A 127 -2.77 -0.08 7.81
C VAL A 127 -1.32 0.31 7.66
N VAL A 128 -1.05 1.54 7.25
CA VAL A 128 0.27 2.10 7.00
C VAL A 128 0.56 3.24 7.98
N THR A 129 1.81 3.37 8.39
CA THR A 129 2.32 4.47 9.22
C THR A 129 3.66 4.94 8.70
N LYS A 130 4.11 6.13 9.10
CA LYS A 130 5.44 6.66 8.76
C LYS A 130 6.27 6.99 10.01
N PRO A 131 6.64 6.01 10.86
CA PRO A 131 7.53 6.27 11.99
C PRO A 131 8.92 6.68 11.50
N PHE A 132 9.48 7.75 12.07
CA PHE A 132 10.84 8.22 11.79
C PHE A 132 11.15 8.35 10.28
N ASP A 133 10.19 8.89 9.52
CA ASP A 133 10.27 9.16 8.08
C ASP A 133 10.35 7.91 7.16
N ARG A 134 10.05 6.72 7.68
CA ARG A 134 9.92 5.50 6.86
C ARG A 134 8.52 4.92 6.92
N PHE A 135 7.94 4.61 5.77
CA PHE A 135 6.66 3.89 5.73
C PHE A 135 6.81 2.45 6.21
N VAL A 136 5.81 1.99 6.97
CA VAL A 136 5.71 0.63 7.50
C VAL A 136 4.24 0.20 7.47
N ILE A 137 3.99 -0.99 6.92
CA ILE A 137 2.69 -1.67 7.00
C ILE A 137 2.56 -2.29 8.39
N GLN A 138 1.62 -1.79 9.19
CA GLN A 138 1.35 -2.24 10.56
C GLN A 138 0.45 -3.48 10.60
N SER A 139 -0.50 -3.58 9.68
CA SER A 139 -1.34 -4.76 9.48
C SER A 139 -1.75 -4.88 8.03
N VAL A 140 -2.05 -6.10 7.60
CA VAL A 140 -2.60 -6.39 6.28
C VAL A 140 -3.65 -7.49 6.41
N ASP A 141 -4.83 -7.21 5.86
CA ASP A 141 -5.88 -8.19 5.65
C ASP A 141 -5.98 -8.47 4.15
N MET A 142 -6.08 -9.75 3.80
CA MET A 142 -6.17 -10.22 2.41
C MET A 142 -7.37 -11.15 2.28
N LEU A 143 -8.25 -10.83 1.32
CA LEU A 143 -9.42 -11.64 1.01
C LEU A 143 -9.39 -12.02 -0.46
N LYS A 144 -9.59 -13.31 -0.73
CA LYS A 144 -9.87 -13.77 -2.09
C LYS A 144 -11.22 -13.21 -2.52
N LYS A 145 -11.29 -12.76 -3.77
CA LYS A 145 -12.52 -12.35 -4.45
C LYS A 145 -12.79 -13.35 -5.55
N ASP A 146 -14.07 -13.58 -5.81
CA ASP A 146 -14.47 -14.35 -6.99
C ASP A 146 -13.98 -13.60 -8.23
N ASN A 147 -13.27 -14.30 -9.11
CA ASN A 147 -12.87 -13.76 -10.40
C ASN A 147 -14.15 -13.71 -11.28
N PRO A 148 -14.58 -12.53 -11.76
CA PRO A 148 -15.79 -12.41 -12.57
C PRO A 148 -15.68 -13.14 -13.93
#